data_AF-A0A7X0CAN1-F1
#
_entry.id   AF-A0A7X0CAN1-F1
#
_cell.length_a   1.000
_cell.length_b   1.000
_cell.length_c   1.000
_cell.angle_alpha   90.00
_cell.angle_beta   90.00
_cell.angle_gamma   90.00
#
_symmetry.space_group_name_H-M   'P 1'
#
loop_
_entity.id
_entity.type
_entity.pdbx_description
1 polymer ?
#
loop_
_entity_poly.entity_id
_entity_poly.type
_entity_poly.pdbx_seq_one_letter_code
_entity_poly.pdbx_strand_id
1 'polypeptide(L)'
;MITKIPFGEKYAQLSIFEPSEGTLVVVPSLSLPQDELRRITGARCYEERLLFLLLTLREPAVRVVYLSSAPIDRDIVDYYFGFLPDPDDAAKRLTLISLDDPCSQPLTRTLLSRPDAIERVRQAVDGDAWMVPFVLSELEEELASLLGVPIYGPATSLAHYGSKSGAREVGQEAGVPMARGFGDLRTAAEIQDAIDALPGERVMVKLNDGYSGLGNAIVSKNGRSAVSFSAAGETWDTFSAKIVERGAVVEEFIEHRPLYFPSALARITPGGTYDVVATHDQVLGGANNDVYQGCTFPAAPEYRAEVGASAEGIARIMAERGVVGLFGMDFFALKTDAGYAALLCEINLRIGGTTHPFGAALLTTGATYDPGTGLLMVGDQPKYYTATDNCAAACLRGRSPGEVVRMVERLGLGFDTARRTGNVLHLLGAIPEHGKLGFTSIGDTREEADELYRITRLALCGTPSSR
;
A
#
# COMPACT_ATOMS: atom_id res chain seq x y z
N MET A 1 -17.35 38.57 -9.08
CA MET A 1 -18.09 37.29 -9.07
C MET A 1 -17.11 36.20 -9.47
N ILE A 2 -16.52 35.52 -8.49
CA ILE A 2 -15.68 34.34 -8.76
C ILE A 2 -16.66 33.17 -8.84
N THR A 3 -16.89 32.65 -10.04
CA THR A 3 -17.60 31.40 -10.27
C THR A 3 -16.94 30.32 -9.43
N LYS A 4 -17.72 29.60 -8.59
CA LYS A 4 -17.24 28.46 -7.82
C LYS A 4 -16.83 27.36 -8.81
N ILE A 5 -15.55 27.27 -9.10
CA ILE A 5 -14.96 26.18 -9.89
C ILE A 5 -15.16 24.88 -9.06
N PRO A 6 -15.78 23.82 -9.59
CA PRO A 6 -15.89 22.52 -8.90
C PRO A 6 -14.53 22.01 -8.42
N PHE A 7 -14.49 21.26 -7.31
CA PHE A 7 -13.23 20.77 -6.73
C PHE A 7 -12.36 20.03 -7.77
N GLY A 8 -12.95 19.17 -8.60
CA GLY A 8 -12.22 18.44 -9.65
C GLY A 8 -11.62 19.33 -10.74
N GLU A 9 -12.20 20.49 -11.01
CA GLU A 9 -11.64 21.47 -11.95
C GLU A 9 -10.53 22.31 -11.28
N LYS A 10 -10.74 22.73 -10.03
CA LYS A 10 -9.73 23.50 -9.27
C LYS A 10 -8.50 22.65 -8.95
N TYR A 11 -8.71 21.39 -8.60
CA TYR A 11 -7.71 20.44 -8.13
C TYR A 11 -7.48 19.31 -9.14
N ALA A 12 -7.60 19.61 -10.43
CA ALA A 12 -7.46 18.65 -11.52
C ALA A 12 -6.12 17.89 -11.52
N GLN A 13 -5.05 18.52 -11.02
CA GLN A 13 -3.70 17.96 -10.93
C GLN A 13 -3.29 17.61 -9.49
N LEU A 14 -4.25 17.53 -8.57
CA LEU A 14 -3.97 17.23 -7.17
C LEU A 14 -3.29 15.87 -7.03
N SER A 15 -2.23 15.85 -6.23
CA SER A 15 -1.59 14.64 -5.72
C SER A 15 -1.53 14.72 -4.20
N ILE A 16 -1.78 13.60 -3.52
CA ILE A 16 -1.62 13.55 -2.05
C ILE A 16 -0.16 13.69 -1.61
N PHE A 17 0.79 13.48 -2.52
CA PHE A 17 2.21 13.64 -2.24
C PHE A 17 2.66 15.10 -2.34
N GLU A 18 2.08 15.87 -3.24
CA GLU A 18 2.52 17.25 -3.53
C GLU A 18 1.31 18.21 -3.56
N PRO A 19 0.53 18.29 -2.47
CA PRO A 19 -0.57 19.26 -2.39
C PRO A 19 -0.01 20.68 -2.28
N SER A 20 -0.56 21.64 -3.02
CA SER A 20 -0.12 23.04 -2.97
C SER A 20 -0.84 23.87 -1.89
N GLU A 21 -2.09 23.52 -1.57
CA GLU A 21 -2.93 24.21 -0.58
C GLU A 21 -4.09 23.32 -0.13
N GLY A 22 -4.72 23.65 0.99
CA GLY A 22 -5.96 23.03 1.47
C GLY A 22 -5.75 22.02 2.59
N THR A 23 -6.85 21.40 3.03
CA THR A 23 -6.88 20.52 4.20
C THR A 23 -7.00 19.04 3.80
N LEU A 24 -5.98 18.24 4.13
CA LEU A 24 -6.03 16.78 3.98
C LEU A 24 -6.72 16.18 5.21
N VAL A 25 -7.88 15.56 5.02
CA VAL A 25 -8.54 14.75 6.06
C VAL A 25 -8.09 13.31 5.87
N VAL A 26 -7.06 12.89 6.61
CA VAL A 26 -6.45 11.56 6.50
C VAL A 26 -7.26 10.57 7.32
N VAL A 27 -7.82 9.57 6.64
CA VAL A 27 -8.69 8.54 7.22
C VAL A 27 -8.02 7.18 7.04
N PRO A 28 -7.15 6.75 7.97
CA PRO A 28 -6.38 5.54 7.80
C PRO A 28 -7.18 4.27 8.19
N SER A 29 -8.50 4.32 8.03
CA SER A 29 -9.43 3.24 8.35
C SER A 29 -9.14 1.98 7.54
N LEU A 30 -9.06 0.85 8.24
CA LEU A 30 -8.86 -0.47 7.63
C LEU A 30 -10.21 -1.17 7.39
N SER A 31 -11.06 -0.60 6.53
CA SER A 31 -12.34 -1.18 6.09
C SER A 31 -12.16 -2.35 5.11
N LEU A 32 -11.31 -3.30 5.49
CA LEU A 32 -11.00 -4.54 4.77
C LEU A 32 -11.69 -5.75 5.44
N PRO A 33 -11.72 -6.96 4.82
CA PRO A 33 -12.21 -8.18 5.48
C PRO A 33 -11.58 -8.41 6.87
N GLN A 34 -12.38 -8.31 7.93
CA GLN A 34 -11.86 -8.22 9.30
C GLN A 34 -11.29 -9.56 9.83
N ASP A 35 -11.75 -10.69 9.30
CA ASP A 35 -11.24 -12.02 9.65
C ASP A 35 -9.79 -12.22 9.21
N GLU A 36 -9.43 -11.69 8.03
CA GLU A 36 -8.07 -11.69 7.51
C GLU A 36 -7.18 -10.70 8.29
N LEU A 37 -7.67 -9.50 8.67
CA LEU A 37 -6.88 -8.47 9.37
C LEU A 37 -6.43 -8.94 10.75
N ARG A 38 -7.31 -9.68 11.46
CA ARG A 38 -7.01 -10.24 12.78
C ARG A 38 -5.83 -11.22 12.79
N ARG A 39 -5.42 -11.74 11.63
CA ARG A 39 -4.26 -12.63 11.49
C ARG A 39 -2.94 -11.87 11.41
N ILE A 40 -2.97 -10.55 11.27
CA ILE A 40 -1.77 -9.71 11.14
C ILE A 40 -1.42 -9.09 12.51
N THR A 41 -0.25 -9.46 13.03
CA THR A 41 0.27 -8.87 14.27
C THR A 41 0.49 -7.37 14.12
N GLY A 42 -0.16 -6.59 14.99
CA GLY A 42 -0.09 -5.14 15.00
C GLY A 42 -0.87 -4.46 13.88
N ALA A 43 -1.86 -5.13 13.26
CA ALA A 43 -2.67 -4.57 12.18
C ALA A 43 -3.25 -3.18 12.50
N ARG A 44 -3.68 -2.96 13.75
CA ARG A 44 -4.17 -1.64 14.22
C ARG A 44 -3.17 -0.51 13.97
N CYS A 45 -1.87 -0.78 14.16
CA CYS A 45 -0.84 0.22 13.97
C CYS A 45 -0.62 0.56 12.49
N TYR A 46 -1.24 -0.16 11.55
CA TYR A 46 -1.21 0.22 10.14
C TYR A 46 -1.91 1.54 9.85
N GLU A 47 -2.68 2.06 10.81
CA GLU A 47 -3.14 3.45 10.72
C GLU A 47 -1.95 4.38 10.45
N GLU A 48 -0.83 4.16 11.15
CA GLU A 48 0.40 4.94 11.04
C GLU A 48 1.09 4.86 9.67
N ARG A 49 0.67 3.96 8.76
CA ARG A 49 1.21 3.92 7.38
C ARG A 49 0.94 5.20 6.61
N LEU A 50 -0.08 5.99 6.98
CA LEU A 50 -0.35 7.29 6.35
C LEU A 50 0.37 8.46 7.03
N LEU A 51 1.16 8.25 8.09
CA LEU A 51 1.84 9.37 8.77
C LEU A 51 2.90 10.07 7.91
N PHE A 52 3.37 9.46 6.82
CA PHE A 52 4.21 10.18 5.86
C PHE A 52 3.51 11.42 5.29
N LEU A 53 2.17 11.48 5.28
CA LEU A 53 1.41 12.65 4.84
C LEU A 53 1.61 13.87 5.74
N LEU A 54 2.11 13.71 6.98
CA LEU A 54 2.50 14.84 7.82
C LEU A 54 3.64 15.64 7.16
N LEU A 55 4.45 15.01 6.30
CA LEU A 55 5.53 15.69 5.58
C LEU A 55 5.02 16.71 4.56
N THR A 56 3.75 16.62 4.14
CA THR A 56 3.10 17.63 3.29
C THR A 56 2.92 18.98 4.00
N LEU A 57 3.00 19.01 5.33
CA LEU A 57 3.03 20.25 6.11
C LEU A 57 4.27 21.10 5.84
N ARG A 58 5.25 20.63 5.05
CA ARG A 58 6.28 21.49 4.47
C ARG A 58 5.68 22.67 3.69
N GLU A 59 4.54 22.45 3.03
CA GLU A 59 3.83 23.49 2.29
C GLU A 59 3.03 24.37 3.27
N PRO A 60 3.27 25.69 3.33
CA PRO A 60 2.65 26.58 4.32
C PRO A 60 1.13 26.69 4.22
N ALA A 61 0.57 26.48 3.02
CA ALA A 61 -0.87 26.56 2.76
C ALA A 61 -1.60 25.23 2.97
N VAL A 62 -0.89 24.17 3.34
CA VAL A 62 -1.45 22.83 3.59
C VAL A 62 -1.77 22.65 5.07
N ARG A 63 -2.90 22.02 5.37
CA ARG A 63 -3.30 21.61 6.72
C ARG A 63 -3.57 20.11 6.71
N VAL A 64 -3.36 19.45 7.84
CA VAL A 64 -3.62 18.02 7.98
C VAL A 64 -4.52 17.77 9.18
N VAL A 65 -5.65 17.12 8.95
CA VAL A 65 -6.51 16.54 9.99
C VAL A 65 -6.29 15.04 9.93
N TYR A 66 -5.67 14.46 10.96
CA TYR A 66 -5.35 13.04 11.00
C TYR A 66 -6.24 12.33 12.01
N LEU A 67 -6.95 11.29 11.56
CA LEU A 67 -7.83 10.50 12.40
C LEU A 67 -7.13 9.22 12.86
N SER A 68 -7.38 8.79 14.09
CA SER A 68 -6.84 7.54 14.62
C SER A 68 -7.75 6.88 15.65
N SER A 69 -7.65 5.55 15.78
CA SER A 69 -8.42 4.81 16.77
C SER A 69 -7.92 5.06 18.20
N ALA A 70 -6.62 5.32 18.36
CA ALA A 70 -5.97 5.65 19.62
C ALA A 70 -5.01 6.84 19.46
N PRO A 71 -4.68 7.57 20.55
CA PRO A 71 -3.75 8.69 20.46
C PRO A 71 -2.41 8.25 19.87
N ILE A 72 -1.91 9.03 18.91
CA ILE A 72 -0.56 8.84 18.36
C ILE A 72 0.44 9.37 19.39
N ASP A 73 1.47 8.59 19.68
CA ASP A 73 2.52 8.98 20.62
C ASP A 73 3.22 10.25 20.14
N ARG A 74 3.44 11.20 21.06
CA ARG A 74 4.07 12.48 20.74
C ARG A 74 5.46 12.31 20.14
N ASP A 75 6.25 11.33 20.60
CA ASP A 75 7.58 11.07 20.05
C ASP A 75 7.53 10.67 18.57
N ILE A 76 6.41 10.09 18.10
CA ILE A 76 6.19 9.76 16.68
C ILE A 76 5.91 11.04 15.88
N VAL A 77 5.09 11.94 16.42
CA VAL A 77 4.78 13.22 15.76
C VAL A 77 6.04 14.09 15.68
N ASP A 78 6.78 14.20 16.79
CA ASP A 78 8.03 14.95 16.88
C ASP A 78 9.09 14.37 15.90
N TYR A 79 9.12 13.04 15.71
CA TYR A 79 9.97 12.41 14.69
C TYR A 79 9.65 12.88 13.27
N TYR A 80 8.37 12.90 12.86
CA TYR A 80 7.99 13.39 11.53
C TYR A 80 8.22 14.90 11.37
N PHE A 81 7.99 15.68 12.43
CA PHE A 81 8.31 17.11 12.43
C PHE A 81 9.79 17.39 12.27
N GLY A 82 10.68 16.50 12.71
CA GLY A 82 12.13 16.61 12.49
C GLY A 82 12.55 16.68 11.02
N PHE A 83 11.70 16.27 10.07
CA PHE A 83 11.95 16.38 8.63
C PHE A 83 11.48 17.71 8.01
N LEU A 84 10.71 18.51 8.75
CA LEU A 84 10.08 19.72 8.27
C LEU A 84 10.97 20.95 8.50
N PRO A 85 10.92 21.95 7.60
CA PRO A 85 11.75 23.15 7.73
C PRO A 85 11.34 24.04 8.91
N ASP A 86 10.04 24.05 9.25
CA ASP A 86 9.48 24.79 10.38
C ASP A 86 8.50 23.89 11.16
N PRO A 87 9.00 23.11 12.15
CA PRO A 87 8.19 22.26 13.01
C PRO A 87 7.10 23.01 13.79
N ASP A 88 7.39 24.23 14.25
CA ASP A 88 6.48 25.02 15.08
C ASP A 88 5.29 25.55 14.27
N ASP A 89 5.52 25.93 13.01
CA ASP A 89 4.45 26.27 12.08
C ASP A 89 3.63 25.04 11.67
N ALA A 90 4.30 23.93 11.33
CA ALA A 90 3.63 22.67 11.00
C ALA A 90 2.71 22.18 12.13
N ALA A 91 3.15 22.30 13.39
CA ALA A 91 2.35 21.96 14.57
C ALA A 91 1.04 22.75 14.67
N LYS A 92 1.00 24.00 14.20
CA LYS A 92 -0.23 24.83 14.18
C LYS A 92 -1.22 24.41 13.10
N ARG A 93 -0.75 23.65 12.10
CA ARG A 93 -1.52 23.20 10.92
C ARG A 93 -1.86 21.70 10.96
N LEU A 94 -1.35 20.97 11.96
CA LEU A 94 -1.73 19.59 12.25
C LEU A 94 -2.83 19.55 13.31
N THR A 95 -3.92 18.84 13.03
CA THR A 95 -4.94 18.48 14.01
C THR A 95 -5.04 16.96 14.11
N LEU A 96 -4.76 16.42 15.30
CA LEU A 96 -4.90 14.99 15.59
C LEU A 96 -6.22 14.75 16.31
N ILE A 97 -7.07 13.89 15.74
CA ILE A 97 -8.36 13.52 16.33
C ILE A 97 -8.35 12.02 16.59
N SER A 98 -8.17 11.65 17.86
CA SER A 98 -8.35 10.27 18.29
C SER A 98 -9.78 10.00 18.78
N LEU A 99 -10.24 8.77 18.55
CA LEU A 99 -11.50 8.25 19.08
C LEU A 99 -11.33 7.53 20.43
N ASP A 100 -10.11 7.33 20.93
CA ASP A 100 -9.86 6.61 22.20
C ASP A 100 -10.58 5.24 22.26
N ASP A 101 -10.64 4.54 21.13
CA ASP A 101 -11.34 3.27 20.95
C ASP A 101 -10.47 2.30 20.13
N PRO A 102 -9.59 1.53 20.80
CA PRO A 102 -8.63 0.65 20.12
C PRO A 102 -9.26 -0.66 19.60
N CYS A 103 -10.59 -0.74 19.46
CA CYS A 103 -11.28 -1.96 19.04
C CYS A 103 -10.95 -2.41 17.61
N SER A 104 -11.09 -3.72 17.34
CA SER A 104 -10.85 -4.36 16.03
C SER A 104 -12.00 -4.18 15.03
N GLN A 105 -12.43 -2.94 14.85
CA GLN A 105 -13.39 -2.55 13.83
C GLN A 105 -12.83 -1.39 12.99
N PRO A 106 -13.32 -1.18 11.76
CA PRO A 106 -12.89 -0.05 10.95
C PRO A 106 -13.06 1.28 11.69
N LEU A 107 -12.02 2.12 11.68
CA LEU A 107 -12.01 3.44 12.32
C LEU A 107 -13.23 4.28 11.92
N THR A 108 -13.56 4.28 10.63
CA THR A 108 -14.71 5.03 10.09
C THR A 108 -16.03 4.56 10.68
N ARG A 109 -16.22 3.26 10.95
CA ARG A 109 -17.43 2.76 11.62
C ARG A 109 -17.58 3.34 13.03
N THR A 110 -16.48 3.39 13.79
CA THR A 110 -16.48 4.01 15.12
C THR A 110 -16.80 5.50 15.01
N LEU A 111 -16.20 6.21 14.05
CA LEU A 111 -16.45 7.64 13.83
C LEU A 111 -17.92 7.93 13.48
N LEU A 112 -18.51 7.17 12.56
CA LEU A 112 -19.91 7.31 12.14
C LEU A 112 -20.91 7.10 13.30
N SER A 113 -20.53 6.29 14.30
CA SER A 113 -21.35 6.09 15.50
C SER A 113 -21.28 7.23 16.52
N ARG A 114 -20.43 8.24 16.30
CA ARG A 114 -20.11 9.32 17.25
C ARG A 114 -20.32 10.71 16.64
N PRO A 115 -21.53 11.27 16.73
CA PRO A 115 -21.84 12.59 16.16
C PRO A 115 -20.93 13.72 16.66
N ASP A 116 -20.47 13.66 17.91
CA ASP A 116 -19.53 14.60 18.51
C ASP A 116 -18.14 14.52 17.85
N ALA A 117 -17.67 13.31 17.52
CA ALA A 117 -16.41 13.12 16.81
C ALA A 117 -16.50 13.64 15.37
N ILE A 118 -17.61 13.40 14.66
CA ILE A 118 -17.85 13.97 13.33
C ILE A 118 -17.81 15.50 13.39
N GLU A 119 -18.46 16.10 14.40
CA GLU A 119 -18.48 17.55 14.56
C GLU A 119 -17.08 18.13 14.85
N ARG A 120 -16.26 17.42 15.63
CA ARG A 120 -14.83 17.78 15.82
C ARG A 120 -14.06 17.77 14.50
N VAL A 121 -14.31 16.80 13.61
CA VAL A 121 -13.69 16.76 12.28
C VAL A 121 -14.16 17.96 11.44
N ARG A 122 -15.48 18.26 11.42
CA ARG A 122 -16.02 19.42 10.71
C ARG A 122 -15.41 20.74 11.17
N GLN A 123 -15.21 20.91 12.48
CA GLN A 123 -14.60 22.12 13.05
C GLN A 123 -13.10 22.24 12.73
N ALA A 124 -12.42 21.12 12.51
CA ALA A 124 -11.00 21.09 12.14
C ALA A 124 -10.77 21.33 10.65
N VAL A 125 -11.78 21.08 9.81
CA VAL A 125 -11.76 21.34 8.37
C VAL A 125 -11.97 22.83 8.12
N ASP A 126 -10.98 23.45 7.48
CA ASP A 126 -11.03 24.86 7.07
C ASP A 126 -10.72 24.99 5.57
N GLY A 127 -11.45 25.87 4.89
CA GLY A 127 -11.33 26.09 3.44
C GLY A 127 -11.62 24.86 2.58
N ASP A 128 -10.89 24.75 1.48
CA ASP A 128 -10.96 23.58 0.61
C ASP A 128 -10.30 22.38 1.30
N ALA A 129 -10.99 21.25 1.29
CA ALA A 129 -10.55 20.03 1.95
C ALA A 129 -10.91 18.81 1.11
N TRP A 130 -10.18 17.72 1.34
CA TRP A 130 -10.50 16.42 0.75
C TRP A 130 -10.07 15.29 1.67
N MET A 131 -10.77 14.18 1.54
CA MET A 131 -10.49 12.99 2.32
C MET A 131 -9.47 12.10 1.62
N VAL A 132 -8.49 11.60 2.37
CA VAL A 132 -7.50 10.62 1.91
C VAL A 132 -7.69 9.32 2.70
N PRO A 133 -8.52 8.38 2.19
CA PRO A 133 -8.73 7.10 2.85
C PRO A 133 -7.58 6.12 2.54
N PHE A 134 -7.29 5.22 3.49
CA PHE A 134 -6.37 4.09 3.22
C PHE A 134 -6.98 3.13 2.17
N VAL A 135 -8.26 2.82 2.33
CA VAL A 135 -9.07 2.06 1.37
C VAL A 135 -10.46 2.67 1.35
N LEU A 136 -11.14 2.63 0.20
CA LEU A 136 -12.51 3.11 0.09
C LEU A 136 -13.51 1.97 0.28
N SER A 137 -14.49 2.19 1.14
CA SER A 137 -15.70 1.39 1.29
C SER A 137 -16.91 2.31 1.43
N GLU A 138 -18.11 1.74 1.52
CA GLU A 138 -19.36 2.49 1.79
C GLU A 138 -19.25 3.35 3.06
N LEU A 139 -18.47 2.91 4.06
CA LEU A 139 -18.24 3.67 5.29
C LEU A 139 -17.52 4.99 5.02
N GLU A 140 -16.49 4.96 4.17
CA GLU A 140 -15.73 6.16 3.81
C GLU A 140 -16.56 7.10 2.92
N GLU A 141 -17.40 6.57 2.01
CA GLU A 141 -18.33 7.39 1.23
C GLU A 141 -19.40 8.07 2.10
N GLU A 142 -19.95 7.35 3.09
CA GLU A 142 -20.89 7.91 4.07
C GLU A 142 -20.21 9.03 4.89
N LEU A 143 -18.99 8.80 5.37
CA LEU A 143 -18.23 9.82 6.10
C LEU A 143 -17.98 11.07 5.26
N ALA A 144 -17.52 10.90 4.02
CA ALA A 144 -17.26 12.01 3.10
C ALA A 144 -18.54 12.81 2.82
N SER A 145 -19.67 12.12 2.63
CA SER A 145 -20.98 12.74 2.46
C SER A 145 -21.38 13.56 3.68
N LEU A 146 -21.21 13.03 4.89
CA LEU A 146 -21.52 13.73 6.14
C LEU A 146 -20.60 14.94 6.40
N LEU A 147 -19.34 14.87 5.99
CA LEU A 147 -18.38 15.97 6.10
C LEU A 147 -18.53 17.00 4.98
N GLY A 148 -19.15 16.63 3.85
CA GLY A 148 -19.27 17.50 2.68
C GLY A 148 -17.93 17.71 1.95
N VAL A 149 -17.01 16.75 2.03
CA VAL A 149 -15.68 16.82 1.40
C VAL A 149 -15.54 15.76 0.30
N PRO A 150 -14.87 16.07 -0.83
CA PRO A 150 -14.55 15.09 -1.87
C PRO A 150 -13.54 14.05 -1.37
N ILE A 151 -13.50 12.91 -2.05
CA ILE A 151 -12.60 11.80 -1.74
C ILE A 151 -11.48 11.74 -2.78
N TYR A 152 -10.23 11.68 -2.33
CA TYR A 152 -9.10 11.29 -3.16
C TYR A 152 -8.96 9.76 -3.10
N GLY A 153 -9.71 9.06 -3.93
CA GLY A 153 -9.69 7.60 -3.96
C GLY A 153 -10.68 7.00 -4.96
N PRO A 154 -10.53 5.72 -5.28
CA PRO A 154 -11.33 5.04 -6.28
C PRO A 154 -12.74 4.81 -5.74
N ALA A 155 -13.77 5.37 -6.40
CA ALA A 155 -15.18 5.25 -5.98
C ALA A 155 -15.61 3.78 -5.77
N THR A 156 -16.51 3.52 -4.80
CA THR A 156 -16.92 2.13 -4.49
C THR A 156 -17.64 1.46 -5.65
N SER A 157 -18.30 2.25 -6.50
CA SER A 157 -18.90 1.77 -7.76
C SER A 157 -17.88 1.17 -8.74
N LEU A 158 -16.58 1.43 -8.55
CA LEU A 158 -15.47 0.91 -9.34
C LEU A 158 -14.72 -0.23 -8.64
N ALA A 159 -15.17 -0.66 -7.44
CA ALA A 159 -14.49 -1.68 -6.64
C ALA A 159 -14.30 -3.03 -7.37
N HIS A 160 -15.19 -3.35 -8.31
CA HIS A 160 -15.04 -4.53 -9.18
C HIS A 160 -13.67 -4.58 -9.85
N TYR A 161 -13.12 -3.44 -10.28
CA TYR A 161 -11.82 -3.38 -10.97
C TYR A 161 -10.61 -3.61 -10.05
N GLY A 162 -10.81 -3.55 -8.73
CA GLY A 162 -9.84 -4.02 -7.74
C GLY A 162 -10.02 -5.50 -7.34
N SER A 163 -11.06 -6.17 -7.84
CA SER A 163 -11.21 -7.61 -7.64
C SER A 163 -10.31 -8.40 -8.60
N LYS A 164 -10.00 -9.65 -8.28
CA LYS A 164 -9.20 -10.50 -9.18
C LYS A 164 -9.88 -10.73 -10.53
N SER A 165 -11.20 -10.84 -10.55
CA SER A 165 -11.95 -10.97 -11.80
C SER A 165 -11.92 -9.68 -12.63
N GLY A 166 -12.15 -8.52 -12.01
CA GLY A 166 -12.07 -7.23 -12.69
C GLY A 166 -10.65 -6.84 -13.11
N ALA A 167 -9.63 -7.25 -12.36
CA ALA A 167 -8.24 -7.10 -12.75
C ALA A 167 -7.94 -7.85 -14.06
N ARG A 168 -8.50 -9.06 -14.23
CA ARG A 168 -8.38 -9.81 -15.49
C ARG A 168 -9.09 -9.12 -16.66
N GLU A 169 -10.28 -8.58 -16.42
CA GLU A 169 -11.02 -7.80 -17.42
C GLU A 169 -10.21 -6.58 -17.90
N VAL A 170 -9.71 -5.77 -16.96
CA VAL A 170 -8.88 -4.58 -17.26
C VAL A 170 -7.58 -4.99 -17.96
N GLY A 171 -6.90 -6.02 -17.47
CA GLY A 171 -5.66 -6.52 -18.07
C GLY A 171 -5.86 -6.98 -19.52
N GLN A 172 -6.97 -7.67 -19.80
CA GLN A 172 -7.32 -8.11 -21.15
C GLN A 172 -7.59 -6.91 -22.08
N GLU A 173 -8.34 -5.91 -21.63
CA GLU A 173 -8.61 -4.69 -22.40
C GLU A 173 -7.34 -3.87 -22.66
N ALA A 174 -6.45 -3.81 -21.67
CA ALA A 174 -5.15 -3.16 -21.80
C ALA A 174 -4.14 -3.95 -22.66
N GLY A 175 -4.47 -5.18 -23.07
CA GLY A 175 -3.56 -6.06 -23.81
C GLY A 175 -2.36 -6.56 -22.99
N VAL A 176 -2.47 -6.54 -21.66
CA VAL A 176 -1.41 -6.97 -20.75
C VAL A 176 -1.45 -8.50 -20.61
N PRO A 177 -0.30 -9.20 -20.78
CA PRO A 177 -0.23 -10.64 -20.59
C PRO A 177 -0.69 -11.07 -19.19
N MET A 178 -1.29 -12.24 -19.07
CA MET A 178 -1.74 -12.82 -17.81
C MET A 178 -1.55 -14.34 -17.85
N ALA A 179 -1.51 -14.95 -16.67
CA ALA A 179 -1.70 -16.40 -16.54
C ALA A 179 -3.03 -16.79 -17.18
N ARG A 180 -3.03 -17.90 -17.94
CA ARG A 180 -4.28 -18.49 -18.46
C ARG A 180 -5.20 -18.80 -17.30
N GLY A 181 -6.48 -18.49 -17.45
CA GLY A 181 -7.41 -18.60 -16.35
C GLY A 181 -8.78 -18.05 -16.66
N PHE A 182 -9.68 -18.29 -15.72
CA PHE A 182 -11.08 -17.93 -15.75
C PHE A 182 -11.39 -17.06 -14.53
N GLY A 183 -12.30 -16.09 -14.70
CA GLY A 183 -12.78 -15.24 -13.61
C GLY A 183 -14.29 -15.28 -13.45
N ASP A 184 -14.78 -14.57 -12.45
CA ASP A 184 -16.18 -14.47 -12.05
C ASP A 184 -16.85 -15.81 -11.70
N LEU A 185 -16.07 -16.75 -11.15
CA LEU A 185 -16.55 -18.08 -10.76
C LEU A 185 -17.14 -18.04 -9.35
N ARG A 186 -18.33 -18.64 -9.14
CA ARG A 186 -19.04 -18.62 -7.85
C ARG A 186 -19.47 -19.99 -7.34
N THR A 187 -19.35 -21.04 -8.14
CA THR A 187 -19.80 -22.38 -7.76
C THR A 187 -18.68 -23.41 -7.81
N ALA A 188 -18.79 -24.47 -6.99
CA ALA A 188 -17.83 -25.56 -7.01
C ALA A 188 -17.74 -26.26 -8.38
N ALA A 189 -18.84 -26.30 -9.14
CA ALA A 189 -18.87 -26.87 -10.49
C ALA A 189 -18.06 -26.00 -11.46
N GLU A 190 -18.29 -24.68 -11.49
CA GLU A 190 -17.50 -23.75 -12.31
C GLU A 190 -16.01 -23.80 -11.98
N ILE A 191 -15.66 -23.89 -10.69
CA ILE A 191 -14.28 -24.05 -10.25
C ILE A 191 -13.70 -25.35 -10.79
N GLN A 192 -14.42 -26.48 -10.67
CA GLN A 192 -13.95 -27.77 -11.18
C GLN A 192 -13.77 -27.76 -12.70
N ASP A 193 -14.72 -27.21 -13.45
CA ASP A 193 -14.64 -27.08 -14.91
C ASP A 193 -13.43 -26.23 -15.32
N ALA A 194 -13.19 -25.11 -14.63
CA ALA A 194 -12.03 -24.25 -14.85
C ALA A 194 -10.70 -24.96 -14.54
N ILE A 195 -10.64 -25.72 -13.43
CA ILE A 195 -9.48 -26.54 -13.08
C ILE A 195 -9.20 -27.56 -14.19
N ASP A 196 -10.23 -28.26 -14.68
CA ASP A 196 -10.11 -29.31 -15.69
C ASP A 196 -9.67 -28.76 -17.05
N ALA A 197 -10.17 -27.58 -17.43
CA ALA A 197 -9.83 -26.91 -18.69
C ALA A 197 -8.39 -26.36 -18.75
N LEU A 198 -7.79 -26.01 -17.60
CA LEU A 198 -6.43 -25.47 -17.56
C LEU A 198 -5.38 -26.57 -17.69
N PRO A 199 -4.26 -26.34 -18.40
CA PRO A 199 -3.19 -27.32 -18.50
C PRO A 199 -2.29 -27.32 -17.26
N GLY A 200 -1.40 -28.31 -17.20
CA GLY A 200 -0.47 -28.49 -16.10
C GLY A 200 -1.04 -29.33 -14.97
N GLU A 201 -0.22 -29.55 -13.95
CA GLU A 201 -0.52 -30.44 -12.82
C GLU A 201 -1.16 -29.71 -11.64
N ARG A 202 -1.05 -28.38 -11.63
CA ARG A 202 -1.47 -27.48 -10.56
C ARG A 202 -2.10 -26.24 -11.11
N VAL A 203 -3.04 -25.70 -10.33
CA VAL A 203 -3.74 -24.44 -10.59
C VAL A 203 -3.82 -23.63 -9.31
N MET A 204 -3.99 -22.33 -9.47
CA MET A 204 -4.18 -21.38 -8.39
C MET A 204 -5.63 -20.92 -8.39
N VAL A 205 -6.33 -21.12 -7.26
CA VAL A 205 -7.65 -20.55 -7.01
C VAL A 205 -7.46 -19.34 -6.10
N LYS A 206 -8.01 -18.19 -6.48
CA LYS A 206 -7.86 -16.94 -5.72
C LYS A 206 -9.22 -16.27 -5.49
N LEU A 207 -9.57 -15.95 -4.25
CA LEU A 207 -10.78 -15.20 -3.91
C LEU A 207 -10.69 -13.74 -4.40
N ASN A 208 -11.76 -13.21 -4.96
CA ASN A 208 -11.79 -11.91 -5.65
C ASN A 208 -11.24 -10.73 -4.82
N ASP A 209 -11.54 -10.70 -3.53
CA ASP A 209 -11.28 -9.63 -2.56
C ASP A 209 -10.29 -10.05 -1.46
N GLY A 210 -9.65 -11.22 -1.58
CA GLY A 210 -8.62 -11.67 -0.63
C GLY A 210 -7.34 -10.85 -0.75
N TYR A 211 -6.62 -10.64 0.35
CA TYR A 211 -5.38 -9.84 0.35
C TYR A 211 -4.24 -10.54 1.09
N SER A 212 -3.00 -10.08 0.84
CA SER A 212 -1.78 -10.64 1.45
C SER A 212 -1.63 -12.16 1.26
N GLY A 213 -2.12 -12.67 0.12
CA GLY A 213 -2.10 -14.10 -0.21
C GLY A 213 -3.12 -14.97 0.54
N LEU A 214 -3.85 -14.45 1.53
CA LEU A 214 -4.72 -15.24 2.40
C LEU A 214 -5.93 -15.86 1.68
N GLY A 215 -6.32 -15.30 0.54
CA GLY A 215 -7.39 -15.81 -0.32
C GLY A 215 -6.93 -16.80 -1.39
N ASN A 216 -5.70 -17.31 -1.33
CA ASN A 216 -5.14 -18.21 -2.34
C ASN A 216 -5.17 -19.68 -1.91
N ALA A 217 -5.40 -20.56 -2.88
CA ALA A 217 -5.32 -22.01 -2.74
C ALA A 217 -4.63 -22.61 -3.96
N ILE A 218 -3.58 -23.40 -3.74
CA ILE A 218 -2.93 -24.18 -4.79
C ILE A 218 -3.58 -25.56 -4.83
N VAL A 219 -4.14 -25.94 -5.97
CA VAL A 219 -4.88 -27.19 -6.15
C VAL A 219 -4.12 -28.09 -7.13
N SER A 220 -3.88 -29.34 -6.76
CA SER A 220 -3.32 -30.36 -7.67
C SER A 220 -4.44 -31.09 -8.42
N LYS A 221 -4.24 -31.35 -9.73
CA LYS A 221 -5.19 -32.06 -10.58
C LYS A 221 -5.16 -33.58 -10.42
N ASN A 222 -4.00 -34.16 -10.10
CA ASN A 222 -3.77 -35.61 -10.14
C ASN A 222 -4.08 -36.39 -8.84
N GLY A 223 -4.86 -35.82 -7.92
CA GLY A 223 -5.33 -36.53 -6.72
C GLY A 223 -5.90 -35.59 -5.65
N ARG A 224 -7.13 -35.86 -5.21
CA ARG A 224 -8.04 -34.97 -4.45
C ARG A 224 -7.62 -34.62 -3.00
N SER A 225 -6.33 -34.49 -2.65
CA SER A 225 -5.94 -34.31 -1.24
C SER A 225 -4.72 -33.42 -0.95
N ALA A 226 -4.25 -32.60 -1.89
CA ALA A 226 -3.25 -31.58 -1.58
C ALA A 226 -3.70 -30.20 -2.08
N VAL A 227 -4.74 -29.65 -1.43
CA VAL A 227 -4.98 -28.21 -1.48
C VAL A 227 -4.05 -27.57 -0.48
N SER A 228 -3.12 -26.74 -0.95
CA SER A 228 -2.30 -25.90 -0.08
C SER A 228 -2.99 -24.54 0.04
N PHE A 229 -3.53 -24.26 1.22
CA PHE A 229 -4.06 -22.94 1.54
C PHE A 229 -2.95 -22.06 2.12
N SER A 230 -2.92 -20.80 1.70
CA SER A 230 -2.03 -19.81 2.31
C SER A 230 -2.53 -19.35 3.68
N ALA A 231 -3.85 -19.40 3.88
CA ALA A 231 -4.50 -19.16 5.16
C ALA A 231 -4.36 -20.35 6.12
N ALA A 232 -3.75 -20.12 7.28
CA ALA A 232 -3.67 -21.15 8.34
C ALA A 232 -5.07 -21.56 8.83
N GLY A 233 -5.30 -22.87 8.94
CA GLY A 233 -6.56 -23.44 9.41
C GLY A 233 -7.72 -23.37 8.40
N GLU A 234 -7.47 -22.91 7.18
CA GLU A 234 -8.46 -22.92 6.10
C GLU A 234 -8.71 -24.36 5.62
N THR A 235 -9.95 -24.64 5.25
CA THR A 235 -10.41 -25.94 4.73
C THR A 235 -11.11 -25.72 3.40
N TRP A 236 -11.30 -26.78 2.61
CA TRP A 236 -12.06 -26.66 1.37
C TRP A 236 -13.52 -26.23 1.60
N ASP A 237 -14.14 -26.68 2.69
CA ASP A 237 -15.53 -26.30 3.02
C ASP A 237 -15.64 -24.81 3.34
N THR A 238 -14.73 -24.30 4.18
CA THR A 238 -14.71 -22.86 4.52
C THR A 238 -14.30 -22.00 3.31
N PHE A 239 -13.39 -22.49 2.47
CA PHE A 239 -12.95 -21.79 1.27
C PHE A 239 -14.03 -21.77 0.17
N SER A 240 -14.73 -22.87 -0.05
CA SER A 240 -15.82 -22.95 -1.04
C SER A 240 -17.04 -22.10 -0.65
N ALA A 241 -17.35 -21.99 0.65
CA ALA A 241 -18.36 -21.04 1.12
C ALA A 241 -17.98 -19.59 0.76
N LYS A 242 -16.71 -19.23 0.93
CA LYS A 242 -16.19 -17.91 0.52
C LYS A 242 -16.25 -17.70 -0.99
N ILE A 243 -16.01 -18.73 -1.80
CA ILE A 243 -16.15 -18.64 -3.27
C ILE A 243 -17.59 -18.27 -3.66
N VAL A 244 -18.59 -18.84 -3.02
CA VAL A 244 -20.01 -18.53 -3.30
C VAL A 244 -20.34 -17.06 -2.99
N GLU A 245 -19.83 -16.56 -1.87
CA GLU A 245 -20.11 -15.19 -1.41
C GLU A 245 -19.30 -14.14 -2.19
N ARG A 246 -18.00 -14.39 -2.38
CA ARG A 246 -17.01 -13.39 -2.82
C ARG A 246 -16.63 -13.55 -4.29
N GLY A 247 -16.83 -14.74 -4.86
CA GLY A 247 -16.34 -15.13 -6.18
C GLY A 247 -14.84 -15.39 -6.21
N ALA A 248 -14.37 -16.02 -7.28
CA ALA A 248 -12.97 -16.38 -7.43
C ALA A 248 -12.51 -16.39 -8.90
N VAL A 249 -11.19 -16.38 -9.05
CA VAL A 249 -10.50 -16.72 -10.31
C VAL A 249 -9.79 -18.06 -10.15
N VAL A 250 -9.68 -18.80 -11.25
CA VAL A 250 -8.82 -19.99 -11.35
C VAL A 250 -7.81 -19.75 -12.46
N GLU A 251 -6.53 -19.84 -12.13
CA GLU A 251 -5.42 -19.56 -13.03
C GLU A 251 -4.44 -20.73 -13.10
N GLU A 252 -3.73 -20.87 -14.21
CA GLU A 252 -2.61 -21.80 -14.29
C GLU A 252 -1.57 -21.48 -13.23
N PHE A 253 -1.02 -22.51 -12.59
CA PHE A 253 0.09 -22.30 -11.68
C PHE A 253 1.37 -22.10 -12.50
N ILE A 254 2.01 -20.93 -12.37
CA ILE A 254 3.23 -20.62 -13.12
C ILE A 254 4.40 -21.44 -12.57
N GLU A 255 4.76 -22.50 -13.30
CA GLU A 255 5.88 -23.39 -12.97
C GLU A 255 7.25 -22.83 -13.40
N HIS A 256 7.28 -21.86 -14.32
CA HIS A 256 8.52 -21.30 -14.85
C HIS A 256 9.41 -20.73 -13.75
N ARG A 257 10.72 -21.00 -13.81
CA ARG A 257 11.72 -20.45 -12.88
C ARG A 257 12.96 -19.98 -13.65
N PRO A 258 13.62 -18.88 -13.24
CA PRO A 258 13.25 -18.01 -12.11
C PRO A 258 11.95 -17.23 -12.37
N LEU A 259 11.21 -16.96 -11.29
CA LEU A 259 9.98 -16.16 -11.30
C LEU A 259 10.19 -15.00 -10.33
N TYR A 260 9.93 -13.78 -10.79
CA TYR A 260 10.07 -12.55 -10.02
C TYR A 260 8.69 -11.94 -9.76
N PHE A 261 8.58 -11.11 -8.73
CA PHE A 261 7.30 -10.56 -8.26
C PHE A 261 7.34 -9.02 -8.23
N PRO A 262 7.51 -8.34 -9.37
CA PRO A 262 7.45 -6.90 -9.39
C PRO A 262 6.04 -6.38 -9.12
N SER A 263 5.98 -5.11 -8.75
CA SER A 263 4.75 -4.33 -8.71
C SER A 263 4.98 -2.94 -9.30
N ALA A 264 3.90 -2.25 -9.64
CA ALA A 264 3.91 -0.86 -10.04
C ALA A 264 2.88 -0.08 -9.23
N LEU A 265 3.17 1.20 -8.98
CA LEU A 265 2.25 2.14 -8.34
C LEU A 265 1.81 3.15 -9.39
N ALA A 266 0.50 3.22 -9.65
CA ALA A 266 -0.09 4.24 -10.50
C ALA A 266 -0.82 5.30 -9.69
N ARG A 267 -0.88 6.50 -10.26
CA ARG A 267 -1.62 7.65 -9.77
C ARG A 267 -2.57 8.12 -10.86
N ILE A 268 -3.82 8.41 -10.50
CA ILE A 268 -4.77 9.14 -11.34
C ILE A 268 -5.27 10.36 -10.59
N THR A 269 -5.09 11.54 -11.17
CA THR A 269 -5.53 12.82 -10.58
C THR A 269 -7.04 13.02 -10.75
N PRO A 270 -7.68 13.93 -10.00
CA PRO A 270 -9.10 14.24 -10.17
C PRO A 270 -9.49 14.68 -11.59
N GLY A 271 -8.53 15.25 -12.34
CA GLY A 271 -8.73 15.64 -13.74
C GLY A 271 -8.58 14.50 -14.75
N GLY A 272 -8.28 13.27 -14.29
CA GLY A 272 -8.10 12.09 -15.14
C GLY A 272 -6.70 11.95 -15.75
N THR A 273 -5.73 12.76 -15.34
CA THR A 273 -4.32 12.56 -15.71
C THR A 273 -3.78 11.35 -14.96
N TYR A 274 -3.11 10.43 -15.66
CA TYR A 274 -2.59 9.20 -15.09
C TYR A 274 -1.08 9.09 -15.29
N ASP A 275 -0.38 8.56 -14.28
CA ASP A 275 1.07 8.30 -14.31
C ASP A 275 1.39 6.99 -13.57
N VAL A 276 2.44 6.29 -14.01
CA VAL A 276 3.11 5.28 -13.20
C VAL A 276 4.23 5.97 -12.43
N VAL A 277 4.12 6.00 -11.09
CA VAL A 277 5.01 6.79 -10.23
C VAL A 277 6.10 5.95 -9.56
N ALA A 278 5.98 4.63 -9.59
CA ALA A 278 7.02 3.73 -9.10
C ALA A 278 6.88 2.32 -9.66
N THR A 279 8.00 1.60 -9.70
CA THR A 279 8.06 0.14 -9.85
C THR A 279 8.88 -0.43 -8.71
N HIS A 280 8.53 -1.62 -8.22
CA HIS A 280 9.18 -2.25 -7.09
C HIS A 280 9.38 -3.74 -7.34
N ASP A 281 10.40 -4.33 -6.70
CA ASP A 281 10.40 -5.78 -6.47
C ASP A 281 9.86 -6.08 -5.09
N GLN A 282 8.85 -6.95 -5.02
CA GLN A 282 8.28 -7.36 -3.74
C GLN A 282 9.19 -8.39 -3.07
N VAL A 283 9.44 -8.17 -1.78
CA VAL A 283 10.09 -9.16 -0.90
C VAL A 283 8.99 -9.99 -0.26
N LEU A 284 8.87 -11.24 -0.68
CA LEU A 284 7.85 -12.16 -0.19
C LEU A 284 8.43 -13.18 0.79
N GLY A 285 7.59 -13.67 1.70
CA GLY A 285 7.92 -14.72 2.67
C GLY A 285 6.67 -15.55 3.02
N GLY A 286 6.69 -16.21 4.18
CA GLY A 286 5.65 -17.16 4.57
C GLY A 286 5.86 -18.54 3.96
N ALA A 287 4.97 -19.49 4.26
CA ALA A 287 5.15 -20.90 3.88
C ALA A 287 5.15 -21.11 2.35
N ASN A 288 4.41 -20.28 1.61
CA ASN A 288 4.27 -20.37 0.16
C ASN A 288 5.00 -19.24 -0.60
N ASN A 289 5.81 -18.41 0.08
CA ASN A 289 6.45 -17.20 -0.48
C ASN A 289 5.46 -16.22 -1.12
N ASP A 290 4.34 -15.96 -0.45
CA ASP A 290 3.22 -15.14 -0.91
C ASP A 290 2.76 -14.09 0.11
N VAL A 291 3.46 -13.97 1.25
CA VAL A 291 3.19 -12.95 2.26
C VAL A 291 4.17 -11.79 2.10
N TYR A 292 3.65 -10.60 1.81
CA TYR A 292 4.43 -9.37 1.65
C TYR A 292 5.25 -9.03 2.90
N GLN A 293 6.58 -8.93 2.74
CA GLN A 293 7.52 -8.56 3.80
C GLN A 293 8.04 -7.13 3.65
N GLY A 294 7.99 -6.58 2.43
CA GLY A 294 8.63 -5.33 2.07
C GLY A 294 8.86 -5.23 0.56
N CYS A 295 9.64 -4.23 0.14
CA CYS A 295 9.94 -4.02 -1.27
C CYS A 295 11.31 -3.38 -1.48
N THR A 296 11.83 -3.50 -2.68
CA THR A 296 12.96 -2.70 -3.18
C THR A 296 12.48 -1.79 -4.31
N PHE A 297 13.03 -0.58 -4.41
CA PHE A 297 12.76 0.39 -5.48
C PHE A 297 14.07 0.87 -6.12
N PRO A 298 14.12 1.00 -7.45
CA PRO A 298 13.09 0.55 -8.40
C PRO A 298 13.06 -0.98 -8.54
N ALA A 299 12.11 -1.51 -9.31
CA ALA A 299 12.15 -2.88 -9.81
C ALA A 299 13.45 -3.14 -10.62
N ALA A 300 13.86 -4.40 -10.74
CA ALA A 300 15.09 -4.76 -11.44
C ALA A 300 15.11 -4.27 -12.91
N PRO A 301 16.26 -3.79 -13.41
CA PRO A 301 16.37 -3.18 -14.73
C PRO A 301 15.98 -4.12 -15.87
N GLU A 302 16.05 -5.44 -15.67
CA GLU A 302 15.77 -6.46 -16.68
C GLU A 302 14.32 -6.53 -17.14
N TYR A 303 13.36 -6.12 -16.29
CA TYR A 303 11.92 -6.17 -16.59
C TYR A 303 11.16 -4.90 -16.18
N ARG A 304 11.84 -3.92 -15.58
CA ARG A 304 11.23 -2.68 -15.12
C ARG A 304 10.49 -1.93 -16.23
N ALA A 305 11.05 -1.89 -17.43
CA ALA A 305 10.43 -1.21 -18.57
C ALA A 305 9.11 -1.89 -18.98
N GLU A 306 9.09 -3.22 -19.04
CA GLU A 306 7.93 -4.02 -19.38
C GLU A 306 6.83 -3.93 -18.30
N VAL A 307 7.22 -3.91 -17.03
CA VAL A 307 6.31 -3.67 -15.90
C VAL A 307 5.71 -2.27 -15.99
N GLY A 308 6.55 -1.24 -16.22
CA GLY A 308 6.10 0.14 -16.38
C GLY A 308 5.12 0.32 -17.54
N ALA A 309 5.44 -0.23 -18.71
CA ALA A 309 4.56 -0.15 -19.89
C ALA A 309 3.23 -0.88 -19.68
N SER A 310 3.25 -2.06 -19.03
CA SER A 310 2.03 -2.80 -18.70
C SER A 310 1.16 -2.02 -17.71
N ALA A 311 1.79 -1.43 -16.69
CA ALA A 311 1.12 -0.61 -15.69
C ALA A 311 0.51 0.67 -16.30
N GLU A 312 1.19 1.30 -17.27
CA GLU A 312 0.68 2.48 -17.97
C GLU A 312 -0.56 2.15 -18.82
N GLY A 313 -0.55 1.01 -19.52
CA GLY A 313 -1.71 0.54 -20.28
C GLY A 313 -2.94 0.33 -19.40
N ILE A 314 -2.76 -0.25 -18.21
CA ILE A 314 -3.81 -0.43 -17.20
C ILE A 314 -4.26 0.92 -16.64
N ALA A 315 -3.33 1.81 -16.30
CA ALA A 315 -3.63 3.12 -15.73
C ALA A 315 -4.48 3.98 -16.68
N ARG A 316 -4.21 3.92 -17.99
CA ARG A 316 -5.03 4.56 -19.01
C ARG A 316 -6.49 4.07 -18.98
N ILE A 317 -6.71 2.75 -18.99
CA ILE A 317 -8.06 2.16 -18.93
C ILE A 317 -8.79 2.57 -17.64
N MET A 318 -8.09 2.54 -16.50
CA MET A 318 -8.66 2.96 -15.22
C MET A 318 -9.04 4.45 -15.22
N ALA A 319 -8.23 5.30 -15.83
CA ALA A 319 -8.52 6.73 -15.96
C ALA A 319 -9.73 6.99 -16.86
N GLU A 320 -9.85 6.27 -17.99
CA GLU A 320 -11.02 6.31 -18.88
C GLU A 320 -12.32 5.88 -18.15
N ARG A 321 -12.20 5.00 -17.15
CA ARG A 321 -13.30 4.55 -16.27
C ARG A 321 -13.56 5.50 -15.09
N GLY A 322 -12.79 6.58 -14.95
CA GLY A 322 -12.99 7.61 -13.92
C GLY A 322 -12.39 7.26 -12.56
N VAL A 323 -11.45 6.32 -12.48
CA VAL A 323 -10.70 6.05 -11.24
C VAL A 323 -9.91 7.29 -10.84
N VAL A 324 -9.91 7.62 -9.55
CA VAL A 324 -9.08 8.67 -8.95
C VAL A 324 -8.25 8.05 -7.82
N GLY A 325 -7.04 8.54 -7.62
CA GLY A 325 -6.21 8.17 -6.48
C GLY A 325 -5.03 7.27 -6.86
N LEU A 326 -4.60 6.44 -5.91
CA LEU A 326 -3.45 5.56 -6.04
C LEU A 326 -3.89 4.11 -6.03
N PHE A 327 -3.23 3.28 -6.83
CA PHE A 327 -3.41 1.84 -6.81
C PHE A 327 -2.15 1.09 -7.22
N GLY A 328 -1.96 -0.08 -6.60
CA GLY A 328 -0.87 -1.00 -6.94
C GLY A 328 -1.30 -1.99 -8.01
N MET A 329 -0.34 -2.43 -8.83
CA MET A 329 -0.51 -3.53 -9.77
C MET A 329 0.63 -4.52 -9.53
N ASP A 330 0.28 -5.78 -9.34
CA ASP A 330 1.24 -6.84 -9.06
C ASP A 330 1.44 -7.65 -10.33
N PHE A 331 2.70 -8.01 -10.60
CA PHE A 331 3.07 -8.75 -11.79
C PHE A 331 3.92 -9.96 -11.44
N PHE A 332 3.90 -10.96 -12.31
CA PHE A 332 4.96 -11.94 -12.40
C PHE A 332 5.89 -11.54 -13.53
N ALA A 333 7.18 -11.42 -13.26
CA ALA A 333 8.20 -11.27 -14.31
C ALA A 333 8.91 -12.60 -14.54
N LEU A 334 9.00 -13.01 -15.80
CA LEU A 334 9.66 -14.25 -16.20
C LEU A 334 10.46 -14.07 -17.47
N LYS A 335 11.55 -14.83 -17.59
CA LYS A 335 12.43 -14.78 -18.75
C LYS A 335 11.82 -15.58 -19.90
N THR A 336 11.81 -14.97 -21.08
CA THR A 336 11.36 -15.54 -22.35
C THR A 336 12.50 -15.51 -23.36
N ASP A 337 12.30 -16.13 -24.52
CA ASP A 337 13.26 -16.06 -25.64
C ASP A 337 13.43 -14.63 -26.19
N ALA A 338 12.44 -13.75 -25.96
CA ALA A 338 12.41 -12.37 -26.45
C ALA A 338 12.83 -11.33 -25.39
N GLY A 339 13.24 -11.73 -24.19
CA GLY A 339 13.52 -10.83 -23.07
C GLY A 339 12.73 -11.22 -21.83
N TYR A 340 12.14 -10.25 -21.13
CA TYR A 340 11.23 -10.53 -20.01
C TYR A 340 9.77 -10.28 -20.41
N ALA A 341 8.86 -11.02 -19.79
CA ALA A 341 7.43 -10.75 -19.86
C ALA A 341 6.92 -10.40 -18.46
N ALA A 342 6.11 -9.34 -18.36
CA ALA A 342 5.38 -8.97 -17.16
C ALA A 342 3.92 -9.45 -17.31
N LEU A 343 3.53 -10.42 -16.48
CA LEU A 343 2.19 -10.98 -16.47
C LEU A 343 1.42 -10.36 -15.31
N LEU A 344 0.29 -9.69 -15.57
CA LEU A 344 -0.55 -9.15 -14.53
C LEU A 344 -1.05 -10.27 -13.60
N CYS A 345 -0.87 -10.07 -12.30
CA CYS A 345 -1.31 -10.98 -11.24
C CYS A 345 -2.58 -10.46 -10.55
N GLU A 346 -2.58 -9.19 -10.14
CA GLU A 346 -3.73 -8.53 -9.51
C GLU A 346 -3.60 -6.99 -9.56
N ILE A 347 -4.74 -6.32 -9.33
CA ILE A 347 -4.81 -4.86 -9.16
C ILE A 347 -5.32 -4.57 -7.75
N ASN A 348 -4.53 -3.85 -6.97
CA ASN A 348 -4.86 -3.40 -5.63
C ASN A 348 -5.38 -1.96 -5.71
N LEU A 349 -6.68 -1.79 -5.92
CA LEU A 349 -7.36 -0.49 -6.10
C LEU A 349 -7.49 0.30 -4.78
N ARG A 350 -6.36 0.62 -4.15
CA ARG A 350 -6.22 1.31 -2.86
C ARG A 350 -4.76 1.67 -2.58
N ILE A 351 -4.53 2.41 -1.49
CA ILE A 351 -3.19 2.57 -0.91
C ILE A 351 -2.69 1.19 -0.43
N GLY A 352 -1.43 0.87 -0.76
CA GLY A 352 -0.80 -0.43 -0.52
C GLY A 352 0.49 -0.33 0.29
N GLY A 353 1.12 -1.49 0.53
CA GLY A 353 2.37 -1.59 1.30
C GLY A 353 3.61 -1.02 0.59
N THR A 354 3.50 -0.69 -0.70
CA THR A 354 4.53 -0.01 -1.49
C THR A 354 4.28 1.50 -1.62
N THR A 355 3.10 1.98 -1.20
CA THR A 355 2.75 3.41 -1.29
C THR A 355 3.43 4.24 -0.21
N HIS A 356 3.45 3.80 1.04
CA HIS A 356 4.07 4.58 2.12
C HIS A 356 5.61 4.63 2.04
N PRO A 357 6.36 3.59 1.61
CA PRO A 357 7.80 3.74 1.38
C PRO A 357 8.10 4.69 0.22
N PHE A 358 7.29 4.66 -0.85
CA PHE A 358 7.38 5.63 -1.94
C PHE A 358 7.13 7.06 -1.45
N GLY A 359 6.01 7.29 -0.75
CA GLY A 359 5.67 8.60 -0.20
C GLY A 359 6.73 9.12 0.78
N ALA A 360 7.24 8.26 1.66
CA ALA A 360 8.32 8.59 2.59
C ALA A 360 9.61 8.96 1.86
N ALA A 361 10.02 8.18 0.85
CA ALA A 361 11.21 8.47 0.06
C ALA A 361 11.05 9.78 -0.73
N LEU A 362 9.92 9.97 -1.42
CA LEU A 362 9.62 11.16 -2.19
C LEU A 362 9.65 12.43 -1.31
N LEU A 363 8.94 12.42 -0.18
CA LEU A 363 8.74 13.61 0.66
C LEU A 363 9.95 13.96 1.55
N THR A 364 10.71 12.97 2.02
CA THR A 364 11.92 13.26 2.82
C THR A 364 13.10 13.67 1.96
N THR A 365 13.19 13.17 0.72
CA THR A 365 14.26 13.53 -0.20
C THR A 365 13.93 14.73 -1.08
N GLY A 366 12.66 15.06 -1.29
CA GLY A 366 12.23 16.03 -2.30
C GLY A 366 12.66 15.63 -3.72
N ALA A 367 12.70 14.32 -4.00
CA ALA A 367 12.99 13.80 -5.32
C ALA A 367 11.80 14.00 -6.27
N THR A 368 12.06 13.90 -7.56
CA THR A 368 11.03 13.82 -8.61
C THR A 368 11.15 12.48 -9.32
N TYR A 369 10.03 11.88 -9.70
CA TYR A 369 10.08 10.64 -10.49
C TYR A 369 10.38 10.97 -11.95
N ASP A 370 11.38 10.32 -12.52
CA ASP A 370 11.72 10.41 -13.94
C ASP A 370 11.16 9.17 -14.67
N PRO A 371 10.11 9.32 -15.51
CA PRO A 371 9.54 8.21 -16.27
C PRO A 371 10.53 7.58 -17.27
N GLY A 372 11.51 8.35 -17.76
CA GLY A 372 12.49 7.86 -18.74
C GLY A 372 13.47 6.86 -18.15
N THR A 373 13.86 7.05 -16.88
CA THR A 373 14.76 6.14 -16.16
C THR A 373 14.03 5.20 -15.21
N GLY A 374 12.79 5.52 -14.82
CA GLY A 374 12.03 4.81 -13.80
C GLY A 374 12.60 4.98 -12.40
N LEU A 375 13.25 6.11 -12.12
CA LEU A 375 13.96 6.40 -10.87
C LEU A 375 13.41 7.66 -10.20
N LEU A 376 13.58 7.73 -8.88
CA LEU A 376 13.46 8.99 -8.14
C LEU A 376 14.78 9.75 -8.27
N MET A 377 14.72 11.03 -8.61
CA MET A 377 15.86 11.88 -8.92
C MET A 377 15.90 13.11 -8.02
N VAL A 378 17.05 13.37 -7.40
CA VAL A 378 17.38 14.64 -6.74
C VAL A 378 18.42 15.34 -7.59
N GLY A 379 17.98 16.27 -8.45
CA GLY A 379 18.82 16.75 -9.54
C GLY A 379 19.21 15.56 -10.42
N ASP A 380 20.51 15.32 -10.61
CA ASP A 380 21.03 14.18 -11.38
C ASP A 380 21.31 12.93 -10.51
N GLN A 381 21.07 13.00 -9.19
CA GLN A 381 21.35 11.90 -8.27
C GLN A 381 20.13 10.97 -8.13
N PRO A 382 20.21 9.71 -8.57
CA PRO A 382 19.13 8.76 -8.36
C PRO A 382 19.00 8.38 -6.88
N LYS A 383 17.79 7.98 -6.50
CA LYS A 383 17.45 7.46 -5.18
C LYS A 383 16.87 6.06 -5.31
N TYR A 384 17.37 5.18 -4.44
CA TYR A 384 16.97 3.80 -4.28
C TYR A 384 16.45 3.61 -2.87
N TYR A 385 15.56 2.64 -2.67
CA TYR A 385 15.24 2.22 -1.31
C TYR A 385 14.94 0.74 -1.18
N THR A 386 15.08 0.27 0.05
CA THR A 386 14.65 -1.04 0.51
C THR A 386 13.85 -0.86 1.79
N ALA A 387 12.63 -1.39 1.81
CA ALA A 387 11.65 -1.11 2.86
C ALA A 387 11.06 -2.39 3.44
N THR A 388 10.69 -2.35 4.71
CA THR A 388 9.94 -3.41 5.39
C THR A 388 8.96 -2.86 6.38
N ASP A 389 7.86 -3.59 6.60
CA ASP A 389 6.90 -3.36 7.69
C ASP A 389 7.04 -4.40 8.80
N ASN A 390 8.00 -5.32 8.67
CA ASN A 390 8.09 -6.54 9.46
C ASN A 390 9.45 -6.66 10.17
N CYS A 391 10.06 -5.53 10.55
CA CYS A 391 11.16 -5.54 11.49
C CYS A 391 10.60 -5.80 12.89
N ALA A 392 10.85 -6.99 13.43
CA ALA A 392 10.34 -7.38 14.74
C ALA A 392 11.40 -8.11 15.55
N ALA A 393 11.53 -7.76 16.83
CA ALA A 393 12.43 -8.42 17.76
C ALA A 393 11.94 -8.30 19.20
N ALA A 394 12.15 -9.35 19.99
CA ALA A 394 11.73 -9.38 21.38
C ALA A 394 12.38 -8.28 22.23
N CYS A 395 13.61 -7.86 21.90
CA CYS A 395 14.34 -6.79 22.58
C CYS A 395 13.75 -5.38 22.35
N LEU A 396 12.85 -5.22 21.39
CA LEU A 396 12.14 -3.96 21.11
C LEU A 396 10.85 -3.84 21.92
N ARG A 397 10.25 -4.96 22.34
CA ARG A 397 8.98 -4.96 23.08
C ARG A 397 9.14 -4.22 24.41
N GLY A 398 8.17 -3.36 24.72
CA GLY A 398 8.18 -2.52 25.92
C GLY A 398 9.02 -1.24 25.83
N ARG A 399 9.77 -1.03 24.74
CA ARG A 399 10.43 0.27 24.48
C ARG A 399 9.41 1.29 23.98
N SER A 400 9.67 2.56 24.25
CA SER A 400 8.94 3.67 23.65
C SER A 400 9.40 3.95 22.22
N PRO A 401 8.54 4.55 21.37
CA PRO A 401 8.93 5.04 20.04
C PRO A 401 10.19 5.91 20.07
N GLY A 402 10.26 6.92 20.94
CA GLY A 402 11.41 7.84 20.97
C GLY A 402 12.70 7.19 21.44
N GLU A 403 12.66 6.15 22.29
CA GLU A 403 13.87 5.40 22.64
C GLU A 403 14.48 4.69 21.43
N VAL A 404 13.65 4.12 20.55
CA VAL A 404 14.09 3.45 19.34
C VAL A 404 14.57 4.45 18.29
N VAL A 405 13.86 5.58 18.11
CA VAL A 405 14.30 6.70 17.25
C VAL A 405 15.70 7.16 17.67
N ARG A 406 15.89 7.52 18.95
CA ARG A 406 17.19 7.97 19.47
C ARG A 406 18.27 6.89 19.37
N MET A 407 17.91 5.61 19.43
CA MET A 407 18.85 4.51 19.20
C MET A 407 19.35 4.49 17.76
N VAL A 408 18.45 4.58 16.78
CA VAL A 408 18.79 4.64 15.35
C VAL A 408 19.66 5.86 15.04
N GLU A 409 19.31 7.03 15.59
CA GLU A 409 20.09 8.27 15.44
C GLU A 409 21.50 8.16 16.03
N ARG A 410 21.65 7.64 17.26
CA ARG A 410 22.97 7.46 17.90
C ARG A 410 23.90 6.51 17.13
N LEU A 411 23.33 5.60 16.36
CA LEU A 411 24.08 4.67 15.51
C LEU A 411 24.45 5.28 14.15
N GLY A 412 24.04 6.52 13.87
CA GLY A 412 24.25 7.15 12.57
C GLY A 412 23.39 6.54 11.46
N LEU A 413 22.30 5.85 11.83
CA LEU A 413 21.40 5.17 10.90
C LEU A 413 20.14 6.00 10.58
N GLY A 414 19.97 7.16 11.23
CA GLY A 414 18.87 8.09 10.92
C GLY A 414 18.99 8.67 9.51
N PHE A 415 17.95 9.39 9.08
CA PHE A 415 17.97 10.12 7.82
C PHE A 415 18.90 11.34 7.89
N ASP A 416 19.81 11.47 6.93
CA ASP A 416 20.68 12.61 6.72
C ASP A 416 20.05 13.56 5.71
N THR A 417 19.63 14.74 6.15
CA THR A 417 18.95 15.74 5.31
C THR A 417 19.86 16.36 4.26
N ALA A 418 21.18 16.41 4.49
CA ALA A 418 22.13 16.97 3.54
C ALA A 418 22.38 15.99 2.39
N ARG A 419 22.55 14.70 2.70
CA ARG A 419 22.71 13.64 1.70
C ARG A 419 21.40 13.18 1.08
N ARG A 420 20.27 13.42 1.78
CA ARG A 420 18.95 12.89 1.44
C ARG A 420 18.98 11.35 1.33
N THR A 421 19.64 10.71 2.30
CA THR A 421 19.77 9.24 2.43
C THR A 421 19.65 8.86 3.91
N GLY A 422 19.48 7.58 4.22
CA GLY A 422 19.28 7.10 5.59
C GLY A 422 17.90 6.47 5.81
N ASN A 423 17.57 6.12 7.07
CA ASN A 423 16.32 5.43 7.38
C ASN A 423 15.19 6.40 7.73
N VAL A 424 14.03 6.16 7.13
CA VAL A 424 12.74 6.73 7.56
C VAL A 424 11.93 5.63 8.25
N LEU A 425 11.60 5.81 9.52
CA LEU A 425 10.88 4.84 10.35
C LEU A 425 9.37 5.04 10.24
N HIS A 426 8.61 3.97 10.38
CA HIS A 426 7.13 3.98 10.39
C HIS A 426 6.59 2.84 11.26
N LEU A 427 5.29 2.84 11.56
CA LEU A 427 4.65 1.87 12.48
C LEU A 427 5.30 1.86 13.87
N LEU A 428 5.77 3.01 14.35
CA LEU A 428 6.47 3.13 15.62
C LEU A 428 5.56 2.82 16.82
N GLY A 429 4.24 3.06 16.73
CA GLY A 429 3.29 2.71 17.79
C GLY A 429 3.11 1.21 17.98
N ALA A 430 3.61 0.36 17.05
CA ALA A 430 3.64 -1.09 17.23
C ALA A 430 4.80 -1.55 18.14
N ILE A 431 5.77 -0.69 18.48
CA ILE A 431 6.96 -1.06 19.25
C ILE A 431 6.61 -1.49 20.68
N PRO A 432 5.87 -0.71 21.49
CA PRO A 432 5.69 -1.06 22.91
C PRO A 432 4.98 -2.40 23.08
N GLU A 433 3.91 -2.61 22.31
CA GLU A 433 3.09 -3.82 22.42
C GLU A 433 3.67 -5.00 21.65
N HIS A 434 4.20 -4.82 20.44
CA HIS A 434 4.56 -5.94 19.57
C HIS A 434 6.06 -6.10 19.36
N GLY A 435 6.88 -5.13 19.76
CA GLY A 435 8.30 -5.10 19.43
C GLY A 435 8.54 -5.08 17.91
N LYS A 436 7.63 -4.45 17.18
CA LYS A 436 7.58 -4.40 15.71
C LYS A 436 7.59 -2.95 15.24
N LEU A 437 8.26 -2.68 14.13
CA LEU A 437 8.23 -1.42 13.39
C LEU A 437 8.51 -1.68 11.91
N GLY A 438 8.34 -0.65 11.09
CA GLY A 438 8.81 -0.60 9.72
C GLY A 438 9.88 0.47 9.53
N PHE A 439 10.62 0.35 8.44
CA PHE A 439 11.52 1.41 7.98
C PHE A 439 11.74 1.33 6.46
N THR A 440 12.11 2.47 5.88
CA THR A 440 12.52 2.65 4.48
C THR A 440 13.96 3.15 4.47
N SER A 441 14.89 2.30 4.02
CA SER A 441 16.32 2.64 3.91
C SER A 441 16.58 3.24 2.54
N ILE A 442 16.92 4.53 2.49
CA ILE A 442 17.10 5.30 1.25
C ILE A 442 18.59 5.50 0.99
N GLY A 443 19.05 5.22 -0.23
CA GLY A 443 20.43 5.37 -0.68
C GLY A 443 20.54 5.98 -2.08
N ASP A 444 21.75 6.39 -2.44
CA ASP A 444 22.12 6.91 -3.77
C ASP A 444 22.33 5.79 -4.80
N THR A 445 22.53 4.55 -4.33
CA THR A 445 22.59 3.34 -5.15
C THR A 445 21.77 2.20 -4.52
N ARG A 446 21.49 1.16 -5.30
CA ARG A 446 20.88 -0.09 -4.81
C ARG A 446 21.67 -0.67 -3.65
N GLU A 447 22.98 -0.75 -3.79
CA GLU A 447 23.90 -1.34 -2.81
C GLU A 447 23.90 -0.55 -1.49
N GLU A 448 23.87 0.78 -1.55
CA GLU A 448 23.80 1.62 -0.35
C GLU A 448 22.48 1.41 0.40
N ALA A 449 21.35 1.39 -0.33
CA ALA A 449 20.04 1.17 0.27
C ALA A 449 19.93 -0.22 0.93
N ASP A 450 20.43 -1.26 0.25
CA ASP A 450 20.40 -2.64 0.75
C ASP A 450 21.33 -2.84 1.95
N GLU A 451 22.53 -2.26 1.91
CA GLU A 451 23.47 -2.33 3.03
C GLU A 451 22.91 -1.57 4.24
N LEU A 452 22.34 -0.38 4.03
CA LEU A 452 21.67 0.39 5.08
C LEU A 452 20.51 -0.41 5.70
N TYR A 453 19.71 -1.08 4.87
CA TYR A 453 18.64 -1.95 5.34
C TYR A 453 19.19 -3.09 6.20
N ARG A 454 20.25 -3.76 5.73
CA ARG A 454 20.88 -4.88 6.42
C ARG A 454 21.44 -4.48 7.79
N ILE A 455 22.20 -3.39 7.87
CA ILE A 455 22.79 -2.92 9.13
C ILE A 455 21.72 -2.42 10.10
N THR A 456 20.64 -1.80 9.60
CA THR A 456 19.53 -1.33 10.43
C THR A 456 18.76 -2.49 11.03
N ARG A 457 18.46 -3.51 10.22
CA ARG A 457 17.85 -4.74 10.69
C ARG A 457 18.73 -5.45 11.73
N LEU A 458 20.04 -5.52 11.50
CA LEU A 458 20.99 -6.10 12.45
C LEU A 458 21.03 -5.32 13.76
N ALA A 459 21.02 -3.99 13.72
CA ALA A 459 21.03 -3.13 14.91
C ALA A 459 19.75 -3.27 15.74
N LEU A 460 18.59 -3.37 15.09
CA LEU A 460 17.29 -3.45 15.75
C LEU A 460 16.93 -4.87 16.21
N CYS A 461 17.33 -5.89 15.46
CA CYS A 461 16.93 -7.28 15.72
C CYS A 461 18.05 -8.18 16.25
N GLY A 462 19.32 -7.75 16.19
CA GLY A 462 20.48 -8.62 16.39
C GLY A 462 20.75 -9.52 15.17
N THR A 463 21.77 -10.38 15.27
CA THR A 463 22.06 -11.39 14.24
C THR A 463 20.88 -12.35 14.14
N PRO A 464 20.45 -12.76 12.94
CA PRO A 464 19.53 -13.87 12.79
C PRO A 464 20.11 -15.07 13.55
N SER A 465 19.37 -15.56 14.56
CA SER A 465 19.67 -16.85 15.17
C SER A 465 19.73 -17.87 14.03
N SER A 466 20.90 -18.47 13.79
CA SER A 466 21.00 -19.67 12.97
C SER A 466 20.12 -20.74 13.63
N ARG A 467 18.91 -20.93 13.13
CA ARG A 467 18.08 -22.09 13.42
C ARG A 467 18.05 -22.99 12.20
#